data_AF-A0A951BXI8-F1
#
_entry.id   AF-A0A951BXI8-F1
#
_cell.length_a   1.000
_cell.length_b   1.000
_cell.length_c   1.000
_cell.angle_alpha   90.00
_cell.angle_beta   90.00
_cell.angle_gamma   90.00
#
_symmetry.space_group_name_H-M   'P 1'
#
loop_
_entity.id
_entity.type
_entity.pdbx_description
1 polymer ?
#
loop_
_entity_poly.entity_id
_entity_poly.type
_entity_poly.pdbx_seq_one_letter_code
_entity_poly.pdbx_strand_id
1 'polypeptide(L)'
;MNLRIAPVLLGAVAGALAVAAAEAPHPASLSRPKAGKVEIMPLKDIKPGMKATAWTVFQGTEPEPVPVEIVGRWRNQWGPNQDVIIGKMGGKAIRTNVAGGMSGSPVYIDGKLIGAIALRLSVFSPDAICGITPIEQMLDINDLDKSRPLDAKTPDHQPAKAVADVDPQSMLGQLVTAGSTHRVVPLSSTMVPIETPLAFSGFTEGALATFTPLLHEMGIAAVQSGGAGSALQTNKPAPGWEHSLNPGDPVAGVLVDGDMSITGLGTVTYNDGRRVLAFGHPFFNLGPIDMPMSKGEVLMTLASQYQPNKMANATEIVGALHQDRHSGIMGILGSESKMIPVSVRVRALKDDDSVARQKDFHFNVFVQQKWTPSLMMMTLANTLSDLNEFRDEATYRLAGKIEMKGGAGLSLATMQASGELPVPAPMILAT
;
A
#
# COMPACT_ATOMS: atom_id res chain seq x y z
N MET A 1 66.12 66.67 -12.12
CA MET A 1 65.40 67.00 -10.87
C MET A 1 63.99 67.40 -11.28
N ASN A 2 63.06 66.45 -11.34
CA ASN A 2 61.75 66.64 -11.95
C ASN A 2 60.69 66.95 -10.90
N LEU A 3 59.89 67.99 -11.17
CA LEU A 3 58.92 68.59 -10.27
C LEU A 3 57.76 67.65 -9.90
N ARG A 4 57.33 67.80 -8.64
CA ARG A 4 56.15 67.20 -8.02
C ARG A 4 54.89 68.03 -8.32
N ILE A 5 53.78 67.37 -8.59
CA ILE A 5 52.42 67.88 -8.35
C ILE A 5 51.63 66.74 -7.71
N ALA A 6 51.08 66.96 -6.52
CA ALA A 6 50.16 66.05 -5.86
C ALA A 6 49.00 66.88 -5.27
N PRO A 7 47.73 66.59 -5.60
CA PRO A 7 46.60 67.14 -4.89
C PRO A 7 46.12 66.17 -3.79
N VAL A 8 45.64 66.81 -2.72
CA VAL A 8 45.05 66.27 -1.50
C VAL A 8 43.70 65.59 -1.78
N LEU A 9 43.42 64.48 -1.09
CA LEU A 9 42.08 63.89 -1.01
C LEU A 9 41.73 63.62 0.45
N LEU A 10 40.62 64.23 0.90
CA LEU A 10 39.99 64.09 2.20
C LEU A 10 39.51 62.64 2.42
N GLY A 11 39.87 62.04 3.56
CA GLY A 11 39.30 60.78 4.04
C GLY A 11 38.24 61.03 5.12
N ALA A 12 36.99 60.66 4.85
CA ALA A 12 35.91 60.61 5.82
C ALA A 12 35.97 59.28 6.60
N VAL A 13 35.93 59.35 7.93
CA VAL A 13 35.87 58.18 8.82
C VAL A 13 34.41 57.84 9.09
N ALA A 14 33.94 56.70 8.57
CA ALA A 14 32.66 56.10 8.96
C ALA A 14 32.94 54.92 9.90
N GLY A 15 32.51 55.05 11.15
CA GLY A 15 32.55 53.95 12.13
C GLY A 15 31.43 52.96 11.86
N ALA A 16 31.77 51.74 11.48
CA ALA A 16 30.83 50.63 11.36
C ALA A 16 30.75 49.89 12.72
N LEU A 17 29.60 49.99 13.40
CA LEU A 17 29.23 49.06 14.47
C LEU A 17 28.85 47.72 13.83
N ALA A 18 29.69 46.70 14.05
CA ALA A 18 29.36 45.33 13.72
C ALA A 18 28.35 44.77 14.73
N VAL A 19 27.08 44.71 14.33
CA VAL A 19 26.07 43.90 15.02
C VAL A 19 26.30 42.46 14.60
N ALA A 20 26.87 41.65 15.50
CA ALA A 20 26.94 40.21 15.31
C ALA A 20 25.51 39.65 15.34
N ALA A 21 24.98 39.29 14.17
CA ALA A 21 23.77 38.49 14.08
C ALA A 21 24.10 37.10 14.65
N ALA A 22 23.57 36.80 15.84
CA ALA A 22 23.58 35.44 16.36
C ALA A 22 22.76 34.57 15.41
N GLU A 23 23.46 33.73 14.66
CA GLU A 23 22.87 32.71 13.81
C GLU A 23 22.01 31.80 14.69
N ALA A 24 20.71 31.74 14.40
CA ALA A 24 19.80 30.86 15.11
C ALA A 24 20.33 29.42 15.03
N PRO A 25 20.27 28.62 16.09
CA PRO A 25 20.77 27.25 16.06
C PRO A 25 20.13 26.49 14.90
N HIS A 26 20.95 26.02 13.97
CA HIS A 26 20.52 25.05 12.96
C HIS A 26 19.79 23.91 13.68
N PRO A 27 18.62 23.46 13.21
CA PRO A 27 17.96 22.30 13.80
C PRO A 27 18.96 21.15 13.76
N ALA A 28 19.19 20.50 14.91
CA ALA A 28 19.98 19.29 15.01
C ALA A 28 19.60 18.37 13.84
N SER A 29 20.59 17.89 13.09
CA SER A 29 20.37 17.05 11.92
C SER A 29 19.38 15.94 12.29
N LEU A 30 18.17 15.98 11.73
CA LEU A 30 17.14 15.00 12.01
C LEU A 30 17.69 13.63 11.62
N SER A 31 17.93 12.76 12.61
CA SER A 31 18.43 11.42 12.38
C SER A 31 17.27 10.49 12.01
N ARG A 32 17.46 9.69 10.95
CA ARG A 32 16.50 8.67 10.54
C ARG A 32 16.23 7.69 11.70
N PRO A 33 14.96 7.38 12.00
CA PRO A 33 14.59 6.36 12.97
C PRO A 33 15.21 4.99 12.63
N LYS A 34 15.53 4.23 13.66
CA LYS A 34 16.05 2.86 13.53
C LYS A 34 15.21 1.89 14.35
N ALA A 35 15.29 0.61 14.02
CA ALA A 35 14.69 -0.44 14.82
C ALA A 35 15.23 -0.40 16.26
N GLY A 36 14.35 -0.64 17.22
CA GLY A 36 14.64 -0.58 18.65
C GLY A 36 13.49 0.06 19.44
N LYS A 37 13.63 0.04 20.78
CA LYS A 37 12.68 0.74 21.65
C LYS A 37 12.79 2.24 21.42
N VAL A 38 11.64 2.92 21.35
CA VAL A 38 11.55 4.36 21.21
C VAL A 38 10.68 4.94 22.31
N GLU A 39 10.97 6.18 22.70
CA GLU A 39 10.08 6.92 23.59
C GLU A 39 8.78 7.27 22.86
N ILE A 40 7.67 7.12 23.57
CA ILE A 40 6.34 7.46 23.08
C ILE A 40 5.90 8.75 23.75
N MET A 41 5.38 9.69 22.95
CA MET A 41 4.69 10.84 23.49
C MET A 41 3.21 10.47 23.69
N PRO A 42 2.69 10.53 24.92
CA PRO A 42 1.31 10.16 25.19
C PRO A 42 0.31 10.98 24.38
N LEU A 43 -0.76 10.35 23.91
CA LEU A 43 -1.77 11.02 23.09
C LEU A 43 -2.40 12.24 23.79
N LYS A 44 -2.51 12.19 25.12
CA LYS A 44 -2.99 13.30 25.97
C LYS A 44 -2.13 14.56 25.91
N ASP A 45 -0.84 14.42 25.59
CA ASP A 45 0.12 15.53 25.59
C ASP A 45 0.19 16.24 24.23
N ILE A 46 -0.40 15.64 23.19
CA ILE A 46 -0.42 16.20 21.82
C ILE A 46 -1.39 17.39 21.75
N LYS A 47 -0.89 18.53 21.26
CA LYS A 47 -1.63 19.80 21.16
C LYS A 47 -1.54 20.41 19.74
N PRO A 48 -2.56 21.17 19.32
CA PRO A 48 -2.49 21.98 18.10
C PRO A 48 -1.24 22.88 18.05
N GLY A 49 -0.70 23.07 16.85
CA GLY A 49 0.48 23.90 16.58
C GLY A 49 1.82 23.23 16.82
N MET A 50 1.87 22.04 17.44
CA MET A 50 3.11 21.28 17.59
C MET A 50 3.72 20.93 16.24
N LYS A 51 5.05 20.99 16.15
CA LYS A 51 5.80 20.62 14.96
C LYS A 51 6.27 19.18 15.09
N ALA A 52 5.93 18.37 14.09
CA ALA A 52 6.26 16.98 14.01
C ALA A 52 7.05 16.68 12.73
N THR A 53 7.69 15.52 12.69
CA THR A 53 8.40 15.00 11.52
C THR A 53 7.90 13.60 11.22
N ALA A 54 7.36 13.40 10.01
CA ALA A 54 7.05 12.08 9.48
C ALA A 54 8.23 11.55 8.66
N TRP A 55 8.43 10.23 8.62
CA TRP A 55 9.48 9.60 7.79
C TRP A 55 8.87 8.72 6.72
N THR A 56 9.22 8.95 5.45
CA THR A 56 8.65 8.19 4.33
C THR A 56 9.55 8.22 3.11
N VAL A 57 9.49 7.17 2.29
CA VAL A 57 10.24 7.10 1.03
C VAL A 57 9.41 7.68 -0.12
N PHE A 58 9.93 8.67 -0.83
CA PHE A 58 9.33 9.15 -2.09
C PHE A 58 9.91 8.47 -3.34
N GLN A 59 11.16 8.00 -3.25
CA GLN A 59 11.86 7.29 -4.31
C GLN A 59 13.03 6.49 -3.71
N GLY A 60 13.36 5.34 -4.30
CA GLY A 60 14.36 4.40 -3.81
C GLY A 60 13.89 3.65 -2.56
N THR A 61 14.78 3.55 -1.59
CA THR A 61 14.55 2.79 -0.33
C THR A 61 14.80 3.64 0.92
N GLU A 62 15.29 4.86 0.76
CA GLU A 62 15.74 5.72 1.86
C GLU A 62 14.62 6.68 2.31
N PRO A 63 14.16 6.61 3.57
CA PRO A 63 13.15 7.52 4.10
C PRO A 63 13.68 8.94 4.26
N GLU A 64 12.87 9.90 3.87
CA GLU A 64 13.13 11.33 4.00
C GLU A 64 12.23 11.94 5.08
N PRO A 65 12.71 12.95 5.82
CA PRO A 65 11.90 13.67 6.79
C PRO A 65 10.89 14.58 6.08
N VAL A 66 9.64 14.52 6.53
CA VAL A 66 8.53 15.35 6.06
C VAL A 66 7.99 16.16 7.23
N PRO A 67 8.04 17.50 7.18
CA PRO A 67 7.50 18.32 8.25
C PRO A 67 5.99 18.16 8.31
N VAL A 68 5.45 18.04 9.53
CA VAL A 68 4.01 17.95 9.80
C VAL A 68 3.66 18.95 10.89
N GLU A 69 2.64 19.77 10.66
CA GLU A 69 2.06 20.62 11.70
C GLU A 69 0.81 19.95 12.27
N ILE A 70 0.78 19.75 13.59
CA ILE A 70 -0.38 19.18 14.26
C ILE A 70 -1.52 20.20 14.26
N VAL A 71 -2.63 19.85 13.63
CA VAL A 71 -3.87 20.65 13.62
C VAL A 71 -4.66 20.41 14.90
N GLY A 72 -4.73 19.16 15.36
CA GLY A 72 -5.42 18.82 16.60
C GLY A 72 -5.76 17.35 16.71
N ARG A 73 -6.55 17.02 17.74
CA ARG A 73 -7.04 15.66 17.98
C ARG A 73 -8.51 15.57 17.65
N TRP A 74 -8.86 14.70 16.71
CA TRP A 74 -10.23 14.39 16.34
C TRP A 74 -10.70 13.17 17.14
N ARG A 75 -11.42 13.44 18.22
CA ARG A 75 -11.79 12.42 19.21
C ARG A 75 -12.87 11.49 18.69
N ASN A 76 -12.76 10.20 18.99
CA ASN A 76 -13.72 9.15 18.60
C ASN A 76 -14.05 9.07 17.10
N GLN A 77 -13.26 9.71 16.24
CA GLN A 77 -13.57 9.78 14.81
C GLN A 77 -13.37 8.44 14.11
N TRP A 78 -12.44 7.63 14.61
CA TRP A 78 -12.10 6.32 14.06
C TRP A 78 -12.86 5.18 14.76
N GLY A 79 -13.91 5.51 15.52
CA GLY A 79 -14.70 4.58 16.33
C GLY A 79 -14.67 4.92 17.82
N PRO A 80 -15.45 4.21 18.66
CA PRO A 80 -15.49 4.44 20.09
C PRO A 80 -14.11 4.31 20.75
N ASN A 81 -13.67 5.37 21.43
CA ASN A 81 -12.35 5.52 22.05
C ASN A 81 -11.17 5.44 21.05
N GLN A 82 -11.43 5.66 19.76
CA GLN A 82 -10.43 5.65 18.69
C GLN A 82 -10.27 7.07 18.12
N ASP A 83 -9.36 7.83 18.73
CA ASP A 83 -8.98 9.17 18.29
C ASP A 83 -8.07 9.13 17.05
N VAL A 84 -8.14 10.19 16.24
CA VAL A 84 -7.19 10.47 15.14
C VAL A 84 -6.46 11.77 15.45
N ILE A 85 -5.14 11.82 15.26
CA ILE A 85 -4.40 13.09 15.27
C ILE A 85 -4.42 13.66 13.85
N ILE A 86 -4.83 14.91 13.69
CA ILE A 86 -4.88 15.58 12.38
C ILE A 86 -3.62 16.40 12.20
N GLY A 87 -2.97 16.24 11.04
CA GLY A 87 -1.74 16.94 10.70
C GLY A 87 -1.76 17.50 9.28
N LYS A 88 -1.15 18.66 9.09
CA LYS A 88 -0.90 19.25 7.77
C LYS A 88 0.54 18.95 7.37
N MET A 89 0.71 18.19 6.29
CA MET A 89 2.02 17.79 5.76
C MET A 89 2.63 18.89 4.89
N GLY A 90 3.93 19.11 5.05
CA GLY A 90 4.72 20.04 4.26
C GLY A 90 5.74 19.34 3.35
N GLY A 91 6.77 20.08 2.93
CA GLY A 91 7.85 19.54 2.08
C GLY A 91 7.33 18.96 0.76
N LYS A 92 7.88 17.80 0.35
CA LYS A 92 7.46 17.11 -0.88
C LYS A 92 5.96 16.73 -0.89
N ALA A 93 5.35 16.53 0.28
CA ALA A 93 3.94 16.19 0.41
C ALA A 93 3.00 17.32 -0.03
N ILE A 94 3.47 18.57 -0.11
CA ILE A 94 2.67 19.68 -0.67
C ILE A 94 2.30 19.38 -2.12
N ARG A 95 3.22 18.77 -2.88
CA ARG A 95 3.00 18.43 -4.29
C ARG A 95 2.35 17.06 -4.46
N THR A 96 2.78 16.07 -3.69
CA THR A 96 2.29 14.69 -3.85
C THR A 96 0.99 14.42 -3.10
N ASN A 97 0.57 15.32 -2.21
CA ASN A 97 -0.48 15.08 -1.22
C ASN A 97 -0.15 13.83 -0.36
N VAL A 98 -1.13 13.31 0.38
CA VAL A 98 -1.05 12.08 1.17
C VAL A 98 -1.26 10.87 0.26
N ALA A 99 -0.16 10.38 -0.32
CA ALA A 99 -0.17 9.33 -1.34
C ALA A 99 -0.41 7.92 -0.78
N GLY A 100 -1.08 7.07 -1.56
CA GLY A 100 -1.10 5.62 -1.41
C GLY A 100 0.31 5.07 -1.22
N GLY A 101 0.51 4.22 -0.21
CA GLY A 101 1.83 3.72 0.19
C GLY A 101 2.60 4.60 1.18
N MET A 102 2.09 5.78 1.57
CA MET A 102 2.57 6.51 2.77
C MET A 102 1.94 5.99 4.06
N SER A 103 0.92 5.14 3.97
CA SER A 103 0.28 4.50 5.12
C SER A 103 1.31 3.80 5.99
N GLY A 104 1.35 4.15 7.27
CA GLY A 104 2.31 3.66 8.24
C GLY A 104 3.53 4.56 8.47
N SER A 105 3.69 5.66 7.72
CA SER A 105 4.83 6.57 7.90
C SER A 105 4.88 7.10 9.34
N PRO A 106 5.95 6.83 10.12
CA PRO A 106 5.98 7.15 11.53
C PRO A 106 6.19 8.63 11.76
N VAL A 107 5.46 9.18 12.71
CA VAL A 107 5.45 10.61 13.03
C VAL A 107 6.00 10.82 14.43
N TYR A 108 6.94 11.76 14.54
CA TYR A 108 7.64 12.08 15.78
C TYR A 108 7.49 13.55 16.16
N ILE A 109 7.39 13.82 17.45
CA ILE A 109 7.54 15.16 18.04
C ILE A 109 8.69 15.07 19.04
N ASP A 110 9.71 15.93 18.89
CA ASP A 110 10.89 15.96 19.76
C ASP A 110 11.56 14.57 19.94
N GLY A 111 11.62 13.78 18.86
CA GLY A 111 12.19 12.44 18.86
C GLY A 111 11.29 11.34 19.44
N LYS A 112 10.10 11.69 19.95
CA LYS A 112 9.13 10.74 20.52
C LYS A 112 8.08 10.35 19.50
N LEU A 113 7.82 9.05 19.37
CA LEU A 113 6.84 8.52 18.43
C LEU A 113 5.42 8.87 18.92
N ILE A 114 4.60 9.45 18.03
CA ILE A 114 3.20 9.77 18.32
C ILE A 114 2.21 8.87 17.56
N GLY A 115 2.62 8.29 16.43
CA GLY A 115 1.72 7.50 15.59
C GLY A 115 2.20 7.33 14.16
N ALA A 116 1.28 6.90 13.30
CA ALA A 116 1.51 6.66 11.89
C ALA A 116 0.54 7.43 11.00
N ILE A 117 1.02 8.03 9.92
CA ILE A 117 0.14 8.55 8.85
C ILE A 117 -0.65 7.37 8.29
N ALA A 118 -1.98 7.45 8.34
CA ALA A 118 -2.86 6.36 7.97
C ALA A 118 -4.02 6.81 7.09
N LEU A 119 -4.45 8.06 7.23
CA LEU A 119 -5.67 8.58 6.64
C LEU A 119 -5.38 9.82 5.80
N ARG A 120 -6.24 10.09 4.81
CA ARG A 120 -6.23 11.34 4.03
C ARG A 120 -7.58 12.04 4.11
N LEU A 121 -7.56 13.37 4.10
CA LEU A 121 -8.77 14.19 4.07
C LEU A 121 -9.13 14.58 2.63
N SER A 122 -10.19 13.97 2.09
CA SER A 122 -10.71 14.28 0.74
C SER A 122 -9.71 14.04 -0.42
N VAL A 123 -10.23 13.83 -1.62
CA VAL A 123 -9.45 13.70 -2.86
C VAL A 123 -9.28 15.04 -3.60
N PHE A 124 -9.79 16.15 -3.06
CA PHE A 124 -9.67 17.47 -3.70
C PHE A 124 -9.22 18.58 -2.73
N SER A 125 -8.67 18.22 -1.57
CA SER A 125 -8.09 19.21 -0.66
C SER A 125 -6.81 19.77 -1.27
N PRO A 126 -6.68 21.11 -1.42
CA PRO A 126 -5.41 21.73 -1.86
C PRO A 126 -4.31 21.57 -0.81
N ASP A 127 -4.69 21.35 0.45
CA ASP A 127 -3.77 21.06 1.54
C ASP A 127 -3.58 19.56 1.73
N ALA A 128 -2.32 19.14 1.93
CA ALA A 128 -1.97 17.77 2.27
C ALA A 128 -2.31 17.46 3.74
N ILE A 129 -3.58 17.21 4.02
CA ILE A 129 -4.08 16.91 5.36
C ILE A 129 -4.11 15.40 5.57
N CYS A 130 -3.37 14.95 6.58
CA CYS A 130 -3.27 13.56 6.99
C CYS A 130 -3.95 13.31 8.32
N GLY A 131 -4.39 12.07 8.51
CA GLY A 131 -4.78 11.53 9.81
C GLY A 131 -3.75 10.55 10.26
N ILE A 132 -3.33 10.72 11.50
CA ILE A 132 -2.29 9.96 12.15
C ILE A 132 -2.98 9.08 13.19
N THR A 133 -2.86 7.77 13.02
CA THR A 133 -3.31 6.79 14.01
C THR A 133 -2.34 6.81 15.18
N PRO A 134 -2.79 7.14 16.41
CA PRO A 134 -1.94 7.18 17.59
C PRO A 134 -1.18 5.86 17.80
N ILE A 135 0.10 5.94 18.16
CA ILE A 135 0.94 4.76 18.36
C ILE A 135 0.40 3.84 19.46
N GLU A 136 -0.22 4.41 20.50
CA GLU A 136 -0.85 3.67 21.59
C GLU A 136 -1.89 2.67 21.04
N GLN A 137 -2.75 3.09 20.11
CA GLN A 137 -3.76 2.22 19.48
C GLN A 137 -3.15 1.14 18.59
N MET A 138 -1.99 1.41 17.99
CA MET A 138 -1.30 0.43 17.15
C MET A 138 -0.61 -0.64 18.02
N LEU A 139 -0.09 -0.25 19.18
CA LEU A 139 0.57 -1.17 20.10
C LEU A 139 -0.40 -2.18 20.72
N ASP A 140 -1.68 -1.81 20.90
CA ASP A 140 -2.74 -2.71 21.35
C ASP A 140 -2.89 -3.97 20.48
N ILE A 141 -2.51 -3.90 19.19
CA ILE A 141 -2.55 -5.05 18.26
C ILE A 141 -1.72 -6.23 18.80
N ASN A 142 -0.66 -5.94 19.56
CA ASN A 142 0.22 -6.96 20.13
C ASN A 142 -0.47 -7.86 21.15
N ASP A 143 -1.49 -7.32 21.83
CA ASP A 143 -2.21 -7.97 22.91
C ASP A 143 -3.47 -8.70 22.42
N LEU A 144 -3.80 -8.56 21.13
CA LEU A 144 -4.96 -9.22 20.54
C LEU A 144 -4.74 -10.71 20.33
N ASP A 145 -5.84 -11.45 20.39
CA ASP A 145 -5.85 -12.90 20.17
C ASP A 145 -5.22 -13.25 18.81
N LYS A 146 -4.40 -14.30 18.85
CA LYS A 146 -3.63 -14.86 17.74
C LYS A 146 -4.25 -16.17 17.25
N SER A 147 -5.26 -16.69 17.94
CA SER A 147 -5.96 -17.90 17.56
C SER A 147 -6.69 -17.69 16.23
N ARG A 148 -6.57 -18.67 15.32
CA ARG A 148 -7.42 -18.77 14.13
C ARG A 148 -8.45 -19.84 14.40
N PRO A 149 -9.75 -19.48 14.54
CA PRO A 149 -10.79 -20.49 14.51
C PRO A 149 -10.65 -21.32 13.23
N LEU A 150 -10.70 -22.65 13.34
CA LEU A 150 -10.55 -23.57 12.21
C LEU A 150 -11.55 -23.27 11.07
N ASP A 151 -12.71 -22.72 11.43
CA ASP A 151 -13.82 -22.36 10.54
C ASP A 151 -14.14 -20.86 10.58
N ALA A 152 -13.13 -19.99 10.77
CA ALA A 152 -13.33 -18.54 10.78
C ALA A 152 -13.81 -18.04 9.40
N LYS A 153 -15.12 -17.99 9.20
CA LYS A 153 -15.71 -17.36 8.02
C LYS A 153 -15.49 -15.86 8.09
N THR A 154 -14.84 -15.30 7.07
CA THR A 154 -14.86 -13.85 6.86
C THR A 154 -16.30 -13.48 6.50
N PRO A 155 -16.93 -12.46 7.13
CA PRO A 155 -18.28 -12.05 6.75
C PRO A 155 -18.36 -11.80 5.23
N ASP A 156 -19.42 -12.31 4.58
CA ASP A 156 -19.62 -12.22 3.12
C ASP A 156 -19.50 -10.76 2.63
N HIS A 157 -20.02 -9.83 3.43
CA HIS A 157 -19.88 -8.40 3.23
C HIS A 157 -18.81 -7.84 4.17
N GLN A 158 -17.62 -7.54 3.62
CA GLN A 158 -16.89 -6.39 4.17
C GLN A 158 -17.72 -5.16 3.77
N PRO A 159 -18.05 -4.25 4.70
CA PRO A 159 -18.55 -2.96 4.26
C PRO A 159 -17.49 -2.42 3.29
N ALA A 160 -17.89 -2.18 2.05
CA ALA A 160 -17.01 -1.62 1.04
C ALA A 160 -16.27 -0.45 1.70
N LYS A 161 -14.93 -0.51 1.75
CA LYS A 161 -14.17 0.70 2.06
C LYS A 161 -14.70 1.73 1.08
N ALA A 162 -15.09 2.90 1.57
CA ALA A 162 -15.38 4.02 0.71
C ALA A 162 -14.07 4.44 0.04
N VAL A 163 -13.63 3.65 -0.94
CA VAL A 163 -12.86 4.16 -2.06
C VAL A 163 -13.80 5.20 -2.63
N ALA A 164 -13.39 6.47 -2.56
CA ALA A 164 -14.15 7.53 -3.18
C ALA A 164 -14.02 7.31 -4.69
N ASP A 165 -14.78 6.35 -5.24
CA ASP A 165 -15.07 6.24 -6.66
C ASP A 165 -15.97 7.44 -6.97
N VAL A 166 -15.32 8.59 -7.12
CA VAL A 166 -15.96 9.81 -7.56
C VAL A 166 -16.05 9.68 -9.08
N ASP A 167 -17.07 8.99 -9.58
CA ASP A 167 -17.40 9.09 -11.00
C ASP A 167 -17.72 10.56 -11.31
N PRO A 168 -16.93 11.25 -12.17
CA PRO A 168 -17.13 12.65 -12.49
C PRO A 168 -18.52 12.94 -13.06
N GLN A 169 -19.13 11.97 -13.77
CA GLN A 169 -20.47 12.11 -14.33
C GLN A 169 -21.54 11.98 -13.24
N SER A 170 -21.39 11.05 -12.30
CA SER A 170 -22.25 10.96 -11.12
C SER A 170 -22.22 12.24 -10.28
N MET A 171 -21.06 12.88 -10.15
CA MET A 171 -20.90 14.15 -9.42
C MET A 171 -21.51 15.35 -10.15
N LEU A 172 -21.32 15.46 -11.47
CA LEU A 172 -22.04 16.48 -12.25
C LEU A 172 -23.55 16.26 -12.18
N GLY A 173 -24.01 15.01 -12.30
CA GLY A 173 -25.42 14.65 -12.13
C GLY A 173 -25.94 15.06 -10.76
N GLN A 174 -25.19 14.78 -9.69
CA GLN A 174 -25.55 15.16 -8.31
C GLN A 174 -25.53 16.68 -8.10
N LEU A 175 -24.60 17.43 -8.69
CA LEU A 175 -24.54 18.91 -8.66
C LEU A 175 -25.72 19.55 -9.41
N VAL A 176 -26.09 19.00 -10.56
CA VAL A 176 -27.25 19.46 -11.35
C VAL A 176 -28.57 19.15 -10.63
N THR A 177 -28.64 18.02 -9.92
CA THR A 177 -29.83 17.62 -9.13
C THR A 177 -29.94 18.39 -7.81
N ALA A 178 -28.81 18.79 -7.20
CA ALA A 178 -28.77 19.63 -6.01
C ALA A 178 -29.24 21.07 -6.25
N GLY A 179 -29.14 21.56 -7.50
CA GLY A 179 -29.71 22.85 -7.90
C GLY A 179 -31.24 22.86 -8.01
N SER A 180 -31.89 21.70 -8.05
CA SER A 180 -33.34 21.55 -8.31
C SER A 180 -34.12 20.88 -7.18
N THR A 181 -33.44 20.22 -6.24
CA THR A 181 -34.05 19.66 -5.02
C THR A 181 -33.09 19.82 -3.86
N HIS A 182 -33.56 20.26 -2.69
CA HIS A 182 -32.80 20.26 -1.42
C HIS A 182 -32.51 18.83 -0.93
N ARG A 183 -31.87 18.00 -1.75
CA ARG A 183 -31.31 16.71 -1.34
C ARG A 183 -29.95 16.97 -0.72
N VAL A 184 -29.83 16.66 0.57
CA VAL A 184 -28.58 16.63 1.31
C VAL A 184 -27.65 15.64 0.61
N VAL A 185 -26.73 16.15 -0.20
CA VAL A 185 -25.54 15.40 -0.59
C VAL A 185 -24.75 15.19 0.70
N PRO A 186 -24.41 13.97 1.12
CA PRO A 186 -23.47 13.79 2.21
C PRO A 186 -22.09 14.17 1.69
N LEU A 187 -21.83 15.47 1.57
CA LEU A 187 -20.49 16.07 1.59
C LEU A 187 -19.95 15.92 3.01
N SER A 188 -19.86 14.68 3.48
CA SER A 188 -19.14 14.38 4.69
C SER A 188 -17.66 14.57 4.33
N SER A 189 -17.02 15.60 4.89
CA SER A 189 -15.56 15.73 4.89
C SER A 189 -15.00 14.59 5.73
N THR A 190 -15.03 13.38 5.19
CA THR A 190 -14.63 12.17 5.90
C THR A 190 -13.15 11.92 5.68
N MET A 191 -12.45 11.69 6.78
CA MET A 191 -11.13 11.08 6.76
C MET A 191 -11.32 9.62 6.35
N VAL A 192 -10.67 9.24 5.25
CA VAL A 192 -10.68 7.85 4.76
C VAL A 192 -9.29 7.24 4.92
N PRO A 193 -9.17 5.92 5.11
CA PRO A 193 -7.87 5.27 5.04
C PRO A 193 -7.18 5.62 3.73
N ILE A 194 -5.87 5.79 3.77
CA ILE A 194 -5.07 5.86 2.57
C ILE A 194 -5.25 4.54 1.82
N GLU A 195 -5.54 4.62 0.53
CA GLU A 195 -5.66 3.41 -0.30
C GLU A 195 -4.35 2.62 -0.23
N THR A 196 -4.48 1.31 -0.03
CA THR A 196 -3.40 0.35 -0.26
C THR A 196 -3.68 -0.31 -1.59
N PRO A 197 -3.36 0.34 -2.73
CA PRO A 197 -3.58 -0.28 -4.02
C PRO A 197 -2.76 -1.58 -4.10
N LEU A 198 -3.35 -2.58 -4.74
CA LEU A 198 -2.62 -3.79 -5.07
C LEU A 198 -1.83 -3.57 -6.36
N ALA A 199 -0.52 -3.76 -6.26
CA ALA A 199 0.41 -3.75 -7.37
C ALA A 199 0.42 -5.13 -8.05
N PHE A 200 0.11 -5.15 -9.34
CA PHE A 200 0.11 -6.35 -10.18
C PHE A 200 1.31 -6.34 -11.13
N SER A 201 2.14 -7.39 -11.09
CA SER A 201 3.23 -7.63 -12.06
C SER A 201 3.11 -9.02 -12.68
N GLY A 202 3.52 -9.15 -13.94
CA GLY A 202 3.35 -10.38 -14.73
C GLY A 202 1.93 -10.61 -15.27
N PHE A 203 1.03 -9.63 -15.11
CA PHE A 203 -0.35 -9.70 -15.62
C PHE A 203 -0.50 -8.98 -16.96
N THR A 204 -1.26 -9.60 -17.87
CA THR A 204 -1.69 -8.99 -19.13
C THR A 204 -2.80 -7.96 -18.88
N GLU A 205 -2.87 -6.93 -19.73
CA GLU A 205 -3.91 -5.90 -19.63
C GLU A 205 -5.33 -6.51 -19.74
N GLY A 206 -5.51 -7.47 -20.66
CA GLY A 206 -6.79 -8.16 -20.84
C GLY A 206 -7.23 -8.98 -19.63
N ALA A 207 -6.28 -9.68 -18.97
CA ALA A 207 -6.57 -10.40 -17.74
C ALA A 207 -6.94 -9.43 -16.61
N LEU A 208 -6.18 -8.35 -16.41
CA LEU A 208 -6.51 -7.35 -15.38
C LEU A 208 -7.89 -6.74 -15.61
N ALA A 209 -8.19 -6.30 -16.84
CA ALA A 209 -9.49 -5.71 -17.18
C ALA A 209 -10.67 -6.64 -16.89
N THR A 210 -10.48 -7.95 -17.05
CA THR A 210 -11.48 -8.97 -16.73
C THR A 210 -11.82 -9.04 -15.25
N PHE A 211 -10.83 -8.83 -14.37
CA PHE A 211 -10.99 -8.94 -12.92
C PHE A 211 -11.16 -7.60 -12.21
N THR A 212 -10.99 -6.46 -12.89
CA THR A 212 -11.25 -5.12 -12.33
C THR A 212 -12.62 -5.01 -11.65
N PRO A 213 -13.75 -5.47 -12.24
CA PRO A 213 -15.05 -5.40 -11.58
C PRO A 213 -15.08 -6.15 -10.24
N LEU A 214 -14.51 -7.36 -10.20
CA LEU A 214 -14.42 -8.16 -8.97
C LEU A 214 -13.57 -7.45 -7.90
N LEU A 215 -12.44 -6.85 -8.30
CA LEU A 215 -11.59 -6.10 -7.38
C LEU A 215 -12.30 -4.85 -6.83
N HIS A 216 -13.07 -4.15 -7.65
CA HIS A 216 -13.89 -3.01 -7.21
C HIS A 216 -14.99 -3.46 -6.23
N GLU A 217 -15.67 -4.57 -6.49
CA GLU A 217 -16.66 -5.15 -5.55
C GLU A 217 -16.02 -5.53 -4.20
N MET A 218 -14.76 -5.94 -4.21
CA MET A 218 -13.97 -6.19 -3.01
C MET A 218 -13.41 -4.91 -2.36
N GLY A 219 -13.66 -3.73 -2.93
CA GLY A 219 -13.15 -2.44 -2.44
C GLY A 219 -11.65 -2.24 -2.65
N ILE A 220 -11.07 -2.89 -3.66
CA ILE A 220 -9.64 -2.88 -3.97
C ILE A 220 -9.38 -2.00 -5.18
N ALA A 221 -8.51 -1.00 -5.00
CA ALA A 221 -7.91 -0.29 -6.13
C ALA A 221 -6.77 -1.14 -6.71
N ALA A 222 -6.88 -1.54 -7.98
CA ALA A 222 -5.83 -2.25 -8.69
C ALA A 222 -4.94 -1.24 -9.42
N VAL A 223 -3.62 -1.36 -9.26
CA VAL A 223 -2.65 -0.58 -10.02
C VAL A 223 -1.69 -1.53 -10.71
N GLN A 224 -1.58 -1.42 -12.02
CA GLN A 224 -0.59 -2.20 -12.76
C GLN A 224 0.79 -1.61 -12.47
N SER A 225 1.66 -2.40 -11.82
CA SER A 225 3.08 -2.05 -11.66
C SER A 225 3.80 -2.48 -12.94
N GLY A 226 4.62 -1.59 -13.50
CA GLY A 226 5.33 -1.81 -14.77
C GLY A 226 6.04 -3.17 -14.85
N GLY A 227 5.92 -3.81 -16.01
CA GLY A 227 6.33 -5.19 -16.25
C GLY A 227 7.84 -5.40 -16.34
N ALA A 228 8.37 -6.08 -15.33
CA ALA A 228 9.46 -7.06 -15.40
C ALA A 228 9.19 -8.05 -14.26
N GLY A 229 9.47 -9.34 -14.46
CA GLY A 229 9.05 -10.43 -13.57
C GLY A 229 9.30 -10.16 -12.07
N SER A 230 8.49 -10.77 -11.22
CA SER A 230 8.58 -10.57 -9.77
C SER A 230 9.99 -10.89 -9.25
N ALA A 231 10.60 -9.95 -8.52
CA ALA A 231 11.82 -10.21 -7.75
C ALA A 231 11.57 -11.24 -6.62
N LEU A 232 10.31 -11.37 -6.19
CA LEU A 232 9.89 -12.37 -5.21
C LEU A 232 9.65 -13.71 -5.92
N GLN A 233 10.51 -14.69 -5.63
CA GLN A 233 10.42 -16.07 -6.13
C GLN A 233 10.32 -17.08 -4.96
N THR A 234 10.23 -16.59 -3.73
CA THR A 234 10.18 -17.43 -2.53
C THR A 234 9.49 -16.70 -1.40
N ASN A 235 8.77 -17.46 -0.56
CA ASN A 235 8.16 -17.04 0.69
C ASN A 235 9.12 -17.13 1.90
N LYS A 236 10.38 -17.53 1.69
CA LYS A 236 11.37 -17.69 2.76
C LYS A 236 12.04 -16.35 3.11
N PRO A 237 12.18 -16.03 4.41
CA PRO A 237 12.93 -14.85 4.83
C PRO A 237 14.37 -14.88 4.31
N ALA A 238 14.80 -13.79 3.68
CA ALA A 238 16.15 -13.63 3.17
C ALA A 238 17.17 -13.47 4.32
N PRO A 239 18.45 -13.86 4.11
CA PRO A 239 19.51 -13.60 5.09
C PRO A 239 19.62 -12.11 5.44
N GLY A 240 19.88 -11.79 6.71
CA GLY A 240 19.99 -10.40 7.18
C GLY A 240 18.65 -9.71 7.43
N TRP A 241 17.55 -10.47 7.49
CA TRP A 241 16.22 -9.97 7.85
C TRP A 241 16.22 -9.24 9.21
N GLU A 242 17.15 -9.55 10.11
CA GLU A 242 17.29 -8.98 11.45
C GLU A 242 17.54 -7.46 11.43
N HIS A 243 18.09 -6.94 10.33
CA HIS A 243 18.41 -5.53 10.15
C HIS A 243 17.45 -4.83 9.17
N SER A 244 16.37 -5.50 8.78
CA SER A 244 15.40 -5.00 7.81
C SER A 244 14.27 -4.22 8.47
N LEU A 245 13.56 -3.42 7.65
CA LEU A 245 12.32 -2.72 8.03
C LEU A 245 12.52 -1.77 9.23
N ASN A 246 13.43 -0.81 9.10
CA ASN A 246 13.47 0.32 10.05
C ASN A 246 12.20 1.18 9.91
N PRO A 247 11.81 1.95 10.95
CA PRO A 247 10.68 2.87 10.81
C PRO A 247 10.90 3.87 9.66
N GLY A 248 9.87 4.02 8.81
CA GLY A 248 9.90 4.80 7.58
C GLY A 248 10.21 3.97 6.32
N ASP A 249 10.70 2.73 6.47
CA ASP A 249 11.03 1.86 5.34
C ASP A 249 9.76 1.38 4.61
N PRO A 250 9.83 1.14 3.30
CA PRO A 250 8.74 0.53 2.55
C PRO A 250 8.59 -0.95 2.94
N VAL A 251 7.35 -1.36 3.19
CA VAL A 251 6.96 -2.73 3.53
C VAL A 251 5.79 -3.15 2.67
N ALA A 252 5.77 -4.39 2.19
CA ALA A 252 4.64 -4.91 1.44
C ALA A 252 4.16 -6.26 1.96
N GLY A 253 2.82 -6.41 2.03
CA GLY A 253 2.17 -7.71 2.16
C GLY A 253 2.06 -8.39 0.80
N VAL A 254 2.39 -9.67 0.75
CA VAL A 254 2.48 -10.44 -0.51
C VAL A 254 1.31 -11.41 -0.61
N LEU A 255 0.46 -11.23 -1.63
CA LEU A 255 -0.66 -12.11 -1.91
C LEU A 255 -0.29 -13.20 -2.93
N VAL A 256 0.54 -12.85 -3.91
CA VAL A 256 1.11 -13.76 -4.91
C VAL A 256 2.57 -13.41 -5.15
N ASP A 257 3.42 -14.42 -5.27
CA ASP A 257 4.82 -14.31 -5.71
C ASP A 257 5.18 -15.39 -6.75
N GLY A 258 6.34 -15.28 -7.41
CA GLY A 258 6.80 -16.15 -8.50
C GLY A 258 6.75 -15.45 -9.86
N ASP A 259 6.36 -16.14 -10.93
CA ASP A 259 6.30 -15.55 -12.28
C ASP A 259 5.25 -14.42 -12.42
N MET A 260 4.33 -14.32 -11.45
CA MET A 260 3.39 -13.22 -11.27
C MET A 260 3.46 -12.73 -9.83
N SER A 261 3.12 -11.46 -9.58
CA SER A 261 3.03 -10.95 -8.22
C SER A 261 1.83 -10.05 -7.99
N ILE A 262 1.24 -10.16 -6.81
CA ILE A 262 0.19 -9.27 -6.29
C ILE A 262 0.62 -8.84 -4.90
N THR A 263 0.88 -7.55 -4.69
CA THR A 263 1.40 -7.03 -3.42
C THR A 263 0.72 -5.73 -3.01
N GLY A 264 0.59 -5.48 -1.71
CA GLY A 264 0.11 -4.20 -1.17
C GLY A 264 1.20 -3.49 -0.40
N LEU A 265 1.56 -2.28 -0.83
CA LEU A 265 2.65 -1.49 -0.26
C LEU A 265 2.16 -0.51 0.82
N GLY A 266 2.94 -0.39 1.88
CA GLY A 266 2.87 0.72 2.83
C GLY A 266 4.25 1.03 3.40
N THR A 267 4.26 1.57 4.61
CA THR A 267 5.45 2.05 5.31
C THR A 267 5.48 1.47 6.73
N VAL A 268 6.68 1.16 7.22
CA VAL A 268 6.89 0.67 8.59
C VAL A 268 6.72 1.82 9.59
N THR A 269 5.86 1.64 10.57
CA THR A 269 5.69 2.60 11.67
C THR A 269 6.66 2.36 12.82
N TYR A 270 6.80 1.11 13.22
CA TYR A 270 7.57 0.76 14.41
C TYR A 270 8.19 -0.62 14.24
N ASN A 271 9.41 -0.78 14.71
CA ASN A 271 10.12 -2.06 14.73
C ASN A 271 10.91 -2.16 16.04
N ASP A 272 10.59 -3.13 16.90
CA ASP A 272 11.28 -3.33 18.18
C ASP A 272 12.52 -4.24 18.09
N GLY A 273 12.96 -4.56 16.88
CA GLY A 273 14.03 -5.52 16.57
C GLY A 273 13.50 -6.89 16.15
N ARG A 274 12.20 -7.15 16.27
CA ARG A 274 11.58 -8.37 15.74
C ARG A 274 10.14 -8.17 15.30
N ARG A 275 9.34 -7.46 16.08
CA ARG A 275 7.95 -7.15 15.77
C ARG A 275 7.87 -5.84 15.02
N VAL A 276 7.10 -5.84 13.94
CA VAL A 276 6.93 -4.71 13.04
C VAL A 276 5.46 -4.30 13.02
N LEU A 277 5.19 -3.01 13.19
CA LEU A 277 3.88 -2.41 12.96
C LEU A 277 3.94 -1.53 11.71
N ALA A 278 2.87 -1.55 10.90
CA ALA A 278 2.79 -0.78 9.66
C ALA A 278 1.35 -0.35 9.34
N PHE A 279 1.22 0.46 8.30
CA PHE A 279 -0.02 1.01 7.70
C PHE A 279 -0.79 2.01 8.57
N GLY A 280 -0.92 1.76 9.88
CA GLY A 280 -1.76 2.59 10.77
C GLY A 280 -3.27 2.48 10.49
N HIS A 281 -3.69 1.59 9.59
CA HIS A 281 -5.08 1.27 9.27
C HIS A 281 -5.15 -0.20 8.81
N PRO A 282 -6.34 -0.80 8.68
CA PRO A 282 -6.43 -2.19 8.25
C PRO A 282 -6.00 -2.33 6.79
N PHE A 283 -5.29 -3.40 6.48
CA PHE A 283 -5.03 -3.79 5.10
C PHE A 283 -6.34 -4.28 4.48
N PHE A 284 -6.87 -5.36 5.02
CA PHE A 284 -8.17 -5.95 4.66
C PHE A 284 -9.06 -6.20 5.90
N ASN A 285 -8.58 -5.88 7.11
CA ASN A 285 -9.25 -6.17 8.38
C ASN A 285 -9.62 -7.66 8.56
N LEU A 286 -8.74 -8.57 8.16
CA LEU A 286 -9.00 -10.01 8.16
C LEU A 286 -8.84 -10.69 9.53
N GLY A 287 -8.43 -9.95 10.55
CA GLY A 287 -8.10 -10.58 11.81
C GLY A 287 -6.71 -11.24 11.76
N PRO A 288 -6.51 -12.38 12.45
CA PRO A 288 -5.25 -13.10 12.39
C PRO A 288 -4.98 -13.64 10.97
N ILE A 289 -3.82 -13.31 10.41
CA ILE A 289 -3.41 -13.68 9.04
C ILE A 289 -2.01 -14.31 9.05
N ASP A 290 -1.66 -15.15 8.06
CA ASP A 290 -0.27 -15.61 7.83
C ASP A 290 0.06 -15.23 6.39
N MET A 291 0.66 -14.05 6.23
CA MET A 291 0.96 -13.50 4.91
C MET A 291 2.44 -13.12 4.85
N PRO A 292 3.19 -13.45 3.78
CA PRO A 292 4.57 -13.00 3.68
C PRO A 292 4.68 -11.48 3.70
N MET A 293 5.72 -11.00 4.39
CA MET A 293 6.06 -9.59 4.54
C MET A 293 7.42 -9.33 3.90
N SER A 294 7.44 -8.39 2.97
CA SER A 294 8.63 -8.04 2.18
C SER A 294 9.09 -6.61 2.40
N LYS A 295 10.35 -6.35 2.06
CA LYS A 295 10.85 -4.99 1.80
C LYS A 295 10.30 -4.46 0.48
N GLY A 296 10.30 -3.15 0.28
CA GLY A 296 9.97 -2.53 -0.99
C GLY A 296 11.06 -1.61 -1.55
N GLU A 297 10.91 -1.26 -2.82
CA GLU A 297 11.63 -0.19 -3.50
C GLU A 297 10.61 0.72 -4.19
N VAL A 298 10.58 1.99 -3.82
CA VAL A 298 9.69 2.98 -4.42
C VAL A 298 10.33 3.51 -5.70
N LEU A 299 9.76 3.19 -6.85
CA LEU A 299 10.26 3.72 -8.14
C LEU A 299 9.96 5.21 -8.27
N MET A 300 8.75 5.62 -7.88
CA MET A 300 8.32 7.01 -7.81
C MET A 300 7.05 7.18 -6.97
N THR A 301 6.85 8.40 -6.46
CA THR A 301 5.54 8.85 -5.97
C THR A 301 4.85 9.69 -7.04
N LEU A 302 3.74 9.19 -7.57
CA LEU A 302 2.90 9.92 -8.51
C LEU A 302 2.15 11.03 -7.78
N ALA A 303 2.39 12.28 -8.20
CA ALA A 303 1.61 13.42 -7.75
C ALA A 303 0.28 13.45 -8.53
N SER A 304 -0.84 13.39 -7.81
CA SER A 304 -2.17 13.48 -8.38
C SER A 304 -3.10 14.10 -7.34
N GLN A 305 -4.03 14.95 -7.79
CA GLN A 305 -5.11 15.40 -6.92
C GLN A 305 -6.10 14.26 -6.72
N TYR A 306 -6.43 13.54 -7.79
CA TYR A 306 -7.41 12.47 -7.77
C TYR A 306 -6.94 11.22 -7.00
N GLN A 307 -5.77 10.67 -7.35
CA GLN A 307 -5.25 9.41 -6.78
C GLN A 307 -3.73 9.47 -6.65
N PRO A 308 -3.19 10.17 -5.64
CA PRO A 308 -1.76 10.15 -5.38
C PRO A 308 -1.34 8.77 -4.85
N ASN A 309 -0.30 8.16 -5.41
CA ASN A 309 0.16 6.83 -5.03
C ASN A 309 1.66 6.61 -5.30
N LYS A 310 2.28 5.69 -4.55
CA LYS A 310 3.62 5.17 -4.82
C LYS A 310 3.53 4.03 -5.82
N MET A 311 4.40 4.06 -6.83
CA MET A 311 4.71 2.91 -7.67
C MET A 311 5.96 2.26 -7.11
N ALA A 312 5.86 0.99 -6.72
CA ALA A 312 6.94 0.31 -6.02
C ALA A 312 7.00 -1.16 -6.39
N ASN A 313 8.20 -1.71 -6.27
CA ASN A 313 8.46 -3.13 -6.34
C ASN A 313 8.51 -3.71 -4.93
N ALA A 314 7.93 -4.89 -4.73
CA ALA A 314 8.28 -5.72 -3.60
C ALA A 314 9.61 -6.45 -3.90
N THR A 315 10.47 -6.59 -2.90
CA THR A 315 11.86 -7.05 -3.08
C THR A 315 12.09 -8.40 -2.41
N GLU A 316 12.78 -8.47 -1.28
CA GLU A 316 12.95 -9.74 -0.55
C GLU A 316 11.95 -9.92 0.59
N ILE A 317 11.52 -11.16 0.84
CA ILE A 317 10.78 -11.53 2.04
C ILE A 317 11.70 -11.41 3.25
N VAL A 318 11.19 -10.82 4.33
CA VAL A 318 11.95 -10.65 5.59
C VAL A 318 11.16 -11.10 6.81
N GLY A 319 9.92 -11.54 6.64
CA GLY A 319 9.08 -12.06 7.71
C GLY A 319 7.66 -12.37 7.25
N ALA A 320 6.73 -12.38 8.20
CA ALA A 320 5.32 -12.61 7.94
C ALA A 320 4.44 -11.66 8.77
N LEU A 321 3.34 -11.20 8.18
CA LEU A 321 2.25 -10.52 8.86
C LEU A 321 1.41 -11.55 9.62
N HIS A 322 1.10 -11.24 10.88
CA HIS A 322 0.34 -12.09 11.80
C HIS A 322 -1.00 -11.49 12.21
N GLN A 323 -1.16 -10.16 12.11
CA GLN A 323 -2.41 -9.48 12.43
C GLN A 323 -2.71 -8.42 11.39
N ASP A 324 -3.97 -8.37 10.96
CA ASP A 324 -4.56 -7.29 10.19
C ASP A 324 -5.78 -6.75 10.95
N ARG A 325 -5.68 -5.51 11.42
CA ARG A 325 -6.59 -4.91 12.40
C ARG A 325 -6.92 -3.47 12.06
N HIS A 326 -7.94 -2.96 12.72
CA HIS A 326 -8.45 -1.61 12.54
C HIS A 326 -7.40 -0.49 12.67
N SER A 327 -6.43 -0.62 13.57
CA SER A 327 -5.38 0.37 13.80
C SER A 327 -4.06 0.08 13.06
N GLY A 328 -4.00 -0.97 12.23
CA GLY A 328 -2.77 -1.33 11.52
C GLY A 328 -2.58 -2.81 11.30
N ILE A 329 -1.41 -3.15 10.77
CA ILE A 329 -0.94 -4.53 10.64
C ILE A 329 0.25 -4.77 11.56
N MET A 330 0.40 -6.02 12.03
CA MET A 330 1.55 -6.46 12.81
C MET A 330 2.19 -7.69 12.15
N GLY A 331 3.51 -7.67 12.02
CA GLY A 331 4.31 -8.77 11.51
C GLY A 331 5.49 -9.12 12.41
N ILE A 332 6.09 -10.27 12.13
CA ILE A 332 7.25 -10.81 12.83
C ILE A 332 8.34 -11.06 11.79
N LEU A 333 9.48 -10.38 11.96
CA LEU A 333 10.68 -10.61 11.18
C LEU A 333 11.23 -12.02 11.39
N GLY A 334 11.76 -12.62 10.32
CA GLY A 334 12.28 -13.99 10.30
C GLY A 334 11.21 -15.08 10.34
N SER A 335 9.92 -14.73 10.46
CA SER A 335 8.83 -15.69 10.36
C SER A 335 8.57 -16.05 8.89
N GLU A 336 8.57 -17.34 8.56
CA GLU A 336 8.09 -17.83 7.27
C GLU A 336 6.56 -17.97 7.31
N SER A 337 5.90 -17.62 6.19
CA SER A 337 4.46 -17.78 5.98
C SER A 337 4.21 -18.88 4.96
N LYS A 338 3.25 -19.78 5.21
CA LYS A 338 2.92 -20.82 4.23
C LYS A 338 2.10 -20.24 3.07
N MET A 339 2.39 -20.70 1.86
CA MET A 339 1.63 -20.39 0.64
C MET A 339 1.30 -21.67 -0.11
N ILE A 340 0.32 -21.62 -1.01
CA ILE A 340 0.01 -22.73 -1.92
C ILE A 340 0.95 -22.62 -3.13
N PRO A 341 1.89 -23.57 -3.31
CA PRO A 341 2.71 -23.59 -4.51
C PRO A 341 1.87 -24.05 -5.70
N VAL A 342 1.95 -23.32 -6.80
CA VAL A 342 1.23 -23.59 -8.04
C VAL A 342 2.23 -23.72 -9.17
N SER A 343 2.10 -24.79 -9.95
CA SER A 343 2.88 -25.01 -11.17
C SER A 343 1.91 -25.21 -12.32
N VAL A 344 1.98 -24.32 -13.30
CA VAL A 344 1.09 -24.32 -14.46
C VAL A 344 1.92 -24.55 -15.70
N ARG A 345 1.67 -25.66 -16.38
CA ARG A 345 2.24 -25.94 -17.69
C ARG A 345 1.18 -25.72 -18.74
N VAL A 346 1.38 -24.72 -19.60
CA VAL A 346 0.47 -24.45 -20.70
C VAL A 346 1.10 -24.86 -22.02
N ARG A 347 0.37 -25.66 -22.80
CA ARG A 347 0.81 -26.19 -24.10
C ARG A 347 -0.17 -25.76 -25.18
N ALA A 348 0.34 -25.11 -26.21
CA ALA A 348 -0.37 -24.96 -27.47
C ALA A 348 -0.09 -26.21 -28.32
N LEU A 349 -1.14 -26.85 -28.81
CA LEU A 349 -1.06 -28.05 -29.64
C LEU A 349 -1.32 -27.70 -31.11
N LYS A 350 -0.74 -28.47 -32.03
CA LYS A 350 -1.10 -28.45 -33.45
C LYS A 350 -2.28 -29.39 -33.70
N ASP A 351 -2.78 -29.40 -34.93
CA ASP A 351 -3.87 -30.30 -35.37
C ASP A 351 -3.55 -31.80 -35.21
N ASP A 352 -2.26 -32.15 -35.15
CA ASP A 352 -1.77 -33.52 -34.94
C ASP A 352 -1.51 -33.86 -33.45
N ASP A 353 -2.05 -33.05 -32.52
CA ASP A 353 -1.85 -33.10 -31.06
C ASP A 353 -0.38 -32.95 -30.61
N SER A 354 0.56 -32.66 -31.51
CA SER A 354 1.94 -32.36 -31.13
C SER A 354 2.06 -30.98 -30.50
N VAL A 355 2.99 -30.83 -29.55
CA VAL A 355 3.20 -29.55 -28.86
C VAL A 355 3.83 -28.54 -29.81
N ALA A 356 3.09 -27.49 -30.17
CA ALA A 356 3.59 -26.34 -30.92
C ALA A 356 4.43 -25.41 -30.03
N ARG A 357 3.95 -25.16 -28.81
CA ARG A 357 4.60 -24.28 -27.83
C ARG A 357 4.28 -24.75 -26.42
N GLN A 358 5.24 -24.61 -25.51
CA GLN A 358 5.05 -24.83 -24.08
C GLN A 358 5.57 -23.64 -23.30
N LYS A 359 4.81 -23.19 -22.29
CA LYS A 359 5.27 -22.27 -21.24
C LYS A 359 5.01 -22.93 -19.88
N ASP A 360 5.96 -22.79 -18.97
CA ASP A 360 5.86 -23.26 -17.60
C ASP A 360 5.87 -22.04 -16.68
N PHE A 361 4.89 -21.96 -15.77
CA PHE A 361 4.74 -20.88 -14.79
C PHE A 361 4.76 -21.47 -13.38
N HIS A 362 5.42 -20.77 -12.47
CA HIS A 362 5.53 -21.12 -11.06
C HIS A 362 5.20 -19.89 -10.23
N PHE A 363 4.23 -20.03 -9.32
CA PHE A 363 3.85 -18.97 -8.41
C PHE A 363 3.28 -19.55 -7.12
N ASN A 364 3.31 -18.75 -6.07
CA ASN A 364 2.77 -19.11 -4.76
C ASN A 364 1.57 -18.21 -4.45
N VAL A 365 0.50 -18.78 -3.89
CA VAL A 365 -0.74 -18.05 -3.58
C VAL A 365 -1.00 -18.02 -2.09
N PHE A 366 -1.34 -16.84 -1.58
CA PHE A 366 -1.71 -16.59 -0.19
C PHE A 366 -2.90 -17.46 0.25
N VAL A 367 -2.80 -18.02 1.46
CA VAL A 367 -3.80 -18.94 2.02
C VAL A 367 -4.77 -18.18 2.91
N GLN A 368 -5.94 -17.87 2.36
CA GLN A 368 -7.04 -17.29 3.11
C GLN A 368 -8.35 -17.60 2.40
N GLN A 369 -9.38 -18.00 3.16
CA GLN A 369 -10.63 -18.55 2.63
C GLN A 369 -11.32 -17.69 1.55
N LYS A 370 -11.36 -16.37 1.70
CA LYS A 370 -11.96 -15.41 0.77
C LYS A 370 -11.02 -15.01 -0.37
N TRP A 371 -9.72 -15.02 -0.15
CA TRP A 371 -8.74 -14.56 -1.14
C TRP A 371 -8.17 -15.67 -2.02
N THR A 372 -7.92 -16.85 -1.48
CA THR A 372 -7.31 -17.96 -2.24
C THR A 372 -8.07 -18.27 -3.53
N PRO A 373 -9.40 -18.41 -3.55
CA PRO A 373 -10.11 -18.76 -4.79
C PRO A 373 -9.96 -17.68 -5.87
N SER A 374 -10.14 -16.41 -5.51
CA SER A 374 -10.02 -15.29 -6.44
C SER A 374 -8.60 -15.14 -6.97
N LEU A 375 -7.58 -15.23 -6.10
CA LEU A 375 -6.17 -15.15 -6.51
C LEU A 375 -5.78 -16.32 -7.43
N MET A 376 -6.23 -17.54 -7.13
CA MET A 376 -6.01 -18.71 -7.98
C MET A 376 -6.67 -18.52 -9.35
N MET A 377 -7.92 -18.07 -9.38
CA MET A 377 -8.63 -17.82 -10.63
C MET A 377 -7.93 -16.75 -11.48
N MET A 378 -7.54 -15.63 -10.87
CA MET A 378 -6.86 -14.52 -11.56
C MET A 378 -5.53 -14.95 -12.16
N THR A 379 -4.71 -15.65 -11.37
CA THR A 379 -3.39 -16.13 -11.81
C THR A 379 -3.51 -17.18 -12.92
N LEU A 380 -4.42 -18.16 -12.78
CA LEU A 380 -4.67 -19.17 -13.81
C LEU A 380 -5.19 -18.54 -15.11
N ALA A 381 -6.20 -17.67 -15.03
CA ALA A 381 -6.73 -16.97 -16.20
C ALA A 381 -5.63 -16.18 -16.93
N ASN A 382 -4.78 -15.46 -16.18
CA ASN A 382 -3.67 -14.72 -16.77
C ASN A 382 -2.67 -15.63 -17.52
N THR A 383 -2.32 -16.80 -16.97
CA THR A 383 -1.43 -17.75 -17.66
C THR A 383 -2.02 -18.30 -18.97
N LEU A 384 -3.34 -18.40 -19.07
CA LEU A 384 -4.03 -18.85 -20.27
C LEU A 384 -4.17 -17.74 -21.31
N SER A 385 -4.39 -16.49 -20.89
CA SER A 385 -4.53 -15.33 -21.79
C SER A 385 -3.24 -14.99 -22.55
N ASP A 386 -2.06 -15.28 -21.98
CA ASP A 386 -0.74 -14.99 -22.57
C ASP A 386 -0.34 -15.92 -23.75
N LEU A 387 -1.27 -16.73 -24.25
CA LEU A 387 -1.04 -17.67 -25.36
C LEU A 387 -1.96 -17.46 -26.57
N ASN A 388 -3.01 -16.64 -26.45
CA ASN A 388 -3.86 -16.33 -27.58
C ASN A 388 -3.16 -15.30 -28.49
N GLU A 389 -2.38 -15.77 -29.47
CA GLU A 389 -1.72 -14.93 -30.46
C GLU A 389 -2.69 -14.31 -31.49
N PHE A 390 -3.94 -14.75 -31.54
CA PHE A 390 -4.97 -14.27 -32.46
C PHE A 390 -6.28 -13.95 -31.73
N ARG A 391 -6.87 -12.79 -32.04
CA ARG A 391 -8.22 -12.39 -31.63
C ARG A 391 -9.15 -12.41 -32.85
N ASP A 392 -9.91 -13.49 -32.96
CA ASP A 392 -11.22 -13.55 -33.61
C ASP A 392 -12.19 -14.23 -32.62
N GLU A 393 -13.50 -14.27 -32.91
CA GLU A 393 -14.48 -14.97 -32.09
C GLU A 393 -14.09 -16.45 -31.90
N ALA A 394 -13.66 -16.81 -30.68
CA ALA A 394 -13.26 -18.16 -30.33
C ALA A 394 -14.28 -18.83 -29.40
N THR A 395 -14.57 -20.10 -29.65
CA THR A 395 -15.30 -20.97 -28.71
C THR A 395 -14.30 -21.81 -27.94
N TYR A 396 -14.27 -21.63 -26.62
CA TYR A 396 -13.45 -22.42 -25.71
C TYR A 396 -14.21 -23.67 -25.29
N ARG A 397 -13.67 -24.86 -25.60
CA ARG A 397 -14.10 -26.10 -24.95
C ARG A 397 -13.12 -26.41 -23.83
N LEU A 398 -13.58 -26.43 -22.59
CA LEU A 398 -12.74 -26.81 -21.46
C LEU A 398 -13.17 -28.17 -20.93
N ALA A 399 -12.20 -29.07 -20.82
CA ALA A 399 -12.34 -30.32 -20.09
C ALA A 399 -11.24 -30.36 -19.03
N GLY A 400 -11.59 -30.72 -17.80
CA GLY A 400 -10.69 -30.74 -16.67
C GLY A 400 -10.94 -31.95 -15.79
N LYS A 401 -9.90 -32.42 -15.14
CA LYS A 401 -9.97 -33.41 -14.07
C LYS A 401 -9.23 -32.85 -12.87
N ILE A 402 -9.90 -32.76 -11.72
CA ILE A 402 -9.30 -32.34 -10.45
C ILE A 402 -9.09 -33.60 -9.63
N GLU A 403 -7.85 -33.81 -9.19
CA GLU A 403 -7.48 -34.90 -8.31
C GLU A 403 -7.03 -34.34 -6.97
N MET A 404 -7.60 -34.86 -5.89
CA MET A 404 -7.26 -34.45 -4.53
C MET A 404 -6.73 -35.66 -3.77
N LYS A 405 -5.65 -35.47 -3.01
CA LYS A 405 -5.09 -36.53 -2.17
C LYS A 405 -6.12 -36.95 -1.13
N GLY A 406 -6.66 -38.16 -1.26
CA GLY A 406 -7.66 -38.73 -0.34
C GLY A 406 -9.12 -38.32 -0.61
N GLY A 407 -9.41 -37.61 -1.71
CA GLY A 407 -10.76 -37.22 -2.11
C GLY A 407 -11.21 -37.86 -3.42
N ALA A 408 -12.51 -37.75 -3.74
CA ALA A 408 -13.03 -38.14 -5.05
C ALA A 408 -12.54 -37.15 -6.12
N GLY A 409 -12.11 -37.66 -7.27
CA GLY A 409 -11.76 -36.81 -8.40
C GLY A 409 -12.99 -36.11 -8.97
N LEU A 410 -12.85 -34.86 -9.39
CA LEU A 410 -13.90 -34.10 -10.05
C LEU A 410 -13.60 -34.01 -11.54
N SER A 411 -14.62 -34.16 -12.39
CA SER A 411 -14.51 -33.94 -13.82
C SER A 411 -15.31 -32.69 -14.19
N LEU A 412 -14.70 -31.82 -14.98
CA LEU A 412 -15.29 -30.58 -15.48
C LEU A 412 -15.34 -30.67 -17.01
N ALA A 413 -16.47 -30.33 -17.60
CA ALA A 413 -16.60 -30.17 -19.04
C ALA A 413 -17.54 -29.00 -19.32
N THR A 414 -17.09 -28.04 -20.12
CA THR A 414 -17.91 -26.91 -20.57
C THR A 414 -17.51 -26.49 -21.98
N MET A 415 -18.35 -25.67 -22.58
CA MET A 415 -18.06 -24.98 -23.82
C MET A 415 -18.59 -23.55 -23.69
N GLN A 416 -17.80 -22.56 -24.08
CA GLN A 416 -18.15 -21.15 -23.95
C GLN A 416 -17.69 -20.35 -25.17
N ALA A 417 -18.60 -19.57 -25.75
CA ALA A 417 -18.27 -18.61 -26.79
C ALA A 417 -17.72 -17.31 -26.16
N SER A 418 -16.79 -16.66 -26.85
CA SER A 418 -16.11 -15.45 -26.36
C SER A 418 -17.01 -14.24 -26.05
N GLY A 419 -18.32 -14.30 -26.36
CA GLY A 419 -19.30 -13.23 -26.14
C GLY A 419 -20.19 -13.37 -24.90
N GLU A 420 -20.16 -14.49 -24.18
CA GLU A 420 -21.11 -14.72 -23.06
C GLU A 420 -20.56 -14.28 -21.69
N LEU A 421 -19.28 -14.53 -21.38
CA LEU A 421 -18.61 -14.14 -20.13
C LEU A 421 -17.10 -13.99 -20.37
N PRO A 422 -16.39 -13.07 -19.66
CA PRO A 422 -14.97 -12.79 -19.89
C PRO A 422 -14.02 -13.87 -19.34
N VAL A 423 -14.53 -14.81 -18.53
CA VAL A 423 -13.83 -16.02 -18.07
C VAL A 423 -14.74 -17.25 -18.24
N PRO A 424 -14.20 -18.46 -18.45
CA PRO A 424 -15.00 -19.66 -18.55
C PRO A 424 -15.87 -19.94 -17.32
N ALA A 425 -17.14 -20.31 -17.49
CA ALA A 425 -18.10 -20.53 -16.42
C ALA A 425 -17.63 -21.49 -15.30
N PRO A 426 -16.87 -22.59 -15.57
CA PRO A 426 -16.32 -23.43 -14.51
C PRO A 426 -15.26 -22.75 -13.64
N MET A 427 -14.59 -21.70 -14.14
CA MET A 427 -13.69 -20.88 -13.32
C MET A 427 -14.47 -19.98 -12.37
N ILE A 428 -15.67 -19.51 -12.78
CA ILE A 428 -16.58 -18.74 -11.93
C ILE A 428 -17.20 -19.62 -10.84
N LEU A 429 -17.48 -20.89 -11.13
CA LEU A 429 -18.03 -21.85 -10.15
C LEU A 429 -17.02 -22.30 -9.08
N ALA A 430 -15.75 -21.92 -9.18
CA ALA A 430 -14.69 -22.27 -8.24
C ALA A 430 -14.49 -21.24 -7.11
N THR A 431 -15.20 -20.10 -7.16
CA THR A 431 -15.30 -19.11 -6.08
C THR A 431 -16.51 -19.38 -5.22
#